data_AF-K0T7V9-F1
#
_entry.id   AF-K0T7V9-F1
#
_cell.length_a   1.000
_cell.length_b   1.000
_cell.length_c   1.000
_cell.angle_alpha   90.00
_cell.angle_beta   90.00
_cell.angle_gamma   90.00
#
_symmetry.space_group_name_H-M   'P 1'
#
loop_
_entity.id
_entity.type
_entity.pdbx_description
1 polymer ?
#
loop_
_entity_poly.entity_id
_entity_poly.type
_entity_poly.pdbx_seq_one_letter_code
_entity_poly.pdbx_strand_id
1 'polypeptide(L)'
;MDVPTSYHEEYGALQFGPFLGNISIAPDSSIHEGAYEGMFHGFYYRGCTLDRMKARFRQLPLHEICFDYSNQHTNVTFEQVLKCLEDNADAVLEKDCIGMTPLHIIACSTNHDVRLFQKLISISHKTLMDSDIFGRTVLDYALLSDAPEEVFDSLFEPFVKMGELPLNLELVYSAAEHNVPALQTWEVFSDYVERFFPAHDLDWDDLFLRKVHPNCKMPIITYRWFARKATNQRMIKMATLTLTRQSKINEMIDGFQSCVWLWKLQVGPVWELMKRWELQEATILLELALWKCRLDDSSAGSNNRVAARISCGADFIINEVVQYLSFSEPTTTIKIIQI
;
A
#
# COMPACT_ATOMS: atom_id res chain seq x y z
N MET A 1 18.59 23.11 -11.88
CA MET A 1 17.87 21.84 -11.66
C MET A 1 18.76 20.75 -12.23
N ASP A 2 19.42 19.98 -11.37
CA ASP A 2 19.96 18.68 -11.76
C ASP A 2 18.85 17.66 -11.51
N VAL A 3 17.93 17.54 -12.46
CA VAL A 3 17.04 16.38 -12.51
C VAL A 3 17.94 15.18 -12.80
N PRO A 4 17.94 14.11 -11.98
CA PRO A 4 18.79 12.95 -12.23
C PRO A 4 18.65 12.49 -13.67
N THR A 5 19.77 12.39 -14.39
CA THR A 5 19.83 12.15 -15.84
C THR A 5 19.14 10.85 -16.28
N SER A 6 18.80 9.96 -15.35
CA SER A 6 18.01 8.74 -15.59
C SER A 6 16.54 8.97 -15.95
N TYR A 7 16.04 10.22 -15.91
CA TYR A 7 14.64 10.56 -16.19
C TYR A 7 14.40 11.18 -17.58
N HIS A 8 15.46 11.34 -18.38
CA HIS A 8 15.36 11.86 -19.72
C HIS A 8 15.46 10.71 -20.71
N GLU A 9 14.32 10.17 -21.17
CA GLU A 9 14.05 9.92 -22.60
C GLU A 9 12.73 9.15 -22.78
N GLU A 10 11.95 9.63 -23.75
CA GLU A 10 10.71 9.06 -24.30
C GLU A 10 9.41 9.24 -23.49
N TYR A 11 8.64 10.26 -23.92
CA TYR A 11 7.25 10.60 -23.54
C TYR A 11 7.06 11.26 -22.16
N GLY A 12 7.08 12.60 -22.14
CA GLY A 12 6.48 13.41 -21.06
C GLY A 12 6.96 13.07 -19.65
N ALA A 13 8.24 13.30 -19.35
CA ALA A 13 8.85 12.97 -18.05
C ALA A 13 8.21 13.64 -16.81
N LEU A 14 7.38 14.68 -17.00
CA LEU A 14 6.58 15.31 -15.93
C LEU A 14 5.11 14.84 -15.91
N GLN A 15 4.66 14.11 -16.93
CA GLN A 15 3.31 13.54 -16.96
C GLN A 15 3.18 12.32 -16.02
N PHE A 16 4.30 11.69 -15.64
CA PHE A 16 4.34 10.42 -14.89
C PHE A 16 5.20 10.44 -13.62
N GLY A 17 5.55 11.62 -13.10
CA GLY A 17 5.95 11.71 -11.70
C GLY A 17 4.76 12.15 -10.86
N PRO A 18 3.70 11.35 -10.63
CA PRO A 18 2.54 11.77 -9.83
C PRO A 18 2.94 12.14 -8.39
N PHE A 19 4.20 11.94 -8.01
CA PHE A 19 4.71 12.12 -6.66
C PHE A 19 5.65 13.33 -6.50
N LEU A 20 5.85 14.15 -7.55
CA LEU A 20 6.64 15.38 -7.45
C LEU A 20 5.88 16.46 -6.65
N GLY A 21 5.98 16.42 -5.32
CA GLY A 21 5.42 17.44 -4.43
C GLY A 21 6.42 18.54 -4.07
N ASN A 22 7.71 18.20 -3.93
CA ASN A 22 8.71 19.13 -3.41
C ASN A 22 9.42 19.93 -4.50
N ILE A 23 8.68 20.77 -5.22
CA ILE A 23 9.21 21.61 -6.30
C ILE A 23 9.35 23.05 -5.82
N SER A 24 10.51 23.68 -6.08
CA SER A 24 10.69 25.12 -5.92
C SER A 24 11.07 25.74 -7.27
N ILE A 25 10.45 26.87 -7.61
CA ILE A 25 10.79 27.64 -8.81
C ILE A 25 11.56 28.86 -8.37
N ALA A 26 12.79 29.02 -8.87
CA ALA A 26 13.60 30.17 -8.53
C ALA A 26 12.88 31.49 -8.91
N PRO A 27 12.94 32.54 -8.06
CA PRO A 27 12.25 33.80 -8.32
C PRO A 27 12.63 34.45 -9.67
N ASP A 28 13.88 34.26 -10.10
CA ASP A 28 14.47 34.76 -11.33
C ASP A 28 14.29 33.83 -12.55
N SER A 29 13.56 32.71 -12.38
CA SER A 29 13.28 31.78 -13.47
C SER A 29 12.58 32.45 -14.65
N SER A 30 13.03 32.12 -15.87
CA SER A 30 12.46 32.61 -17.13
C SER A 30 11.17 31.90 -17.56
N ILE A 31 10.68 30.93 -16.78
CA ILE A 31 9.39 30.27 -17.03
C ILE A 31 8.29 31.35 -17.01
N HIS A 32 7.41 31.33 -18.02
CA HIS A 32 6.22 32.17 -18.11
C HIS A 32 4.96 31.38 -17.73
N GLU A 33 3.86 32.08 -17.40
CA GLU A 33 2.63 31.46 -16.85
C GLU A 33 2.11 30.30 -17.71
N GLY A 34 1.97 30.48 -19.03
CA GLY A 34 1.46 29.41 -19.90
C GLY A 34 2.33 28.15 -19.95
N ALA A 35 3.66 28.27 -19.77
CA ALA A 35 4.55 27.12 -19.68
C ALA A 35 4.40 26.43 -18.33
N TYR A 36 4.26 27.21 -17.26
CA TYR A 36 3.97 26.69 -15.93
C TYR A 36 2.62 25.94 -15.90
N GLU A 37 1.55 26.51 -16.45
CA GLU A 37 0.25 25.86 -16.55
C GLU A 37 0.34 24.53 -17.31
N GLY A 38 1.08 24.48 -18.42
CA GLY A 38 1.29 23.24 -19.18
C GLY A 38 2.10 22.17 -18.41
N MET A 39 3.19 22.57 -17.75
CA MET A 39 4.09 21.64 -17.05
C MET A 39 3.55 21.19 -15.69
N PHE A 40 2.87 22.08 -14.97
CA PHE A 40 2.42 21.91 -13.59
C PHE A 40 0.90 22.09 -13.48
N HIS A 41 0.15 21.62 -14.47
CA HIS A 41 -1.30 21.77 -14.55
C HIS A 41 -2.02 21.39 -13.25
N GLY A 42 -1.59 20.32 -12.57
CA GLY A 42 -2.19 19.89 -11.30
C GLY A 42 -2.09 20.93 -10.17
N PHE A 43 -1.00 21.70 -10.11
CA PHE A 43 -0.84 22.82 -9.17
C PHE A 43 -1.71 24.01 -9.58
N TYR A 44 -1.69 24.36 -10.87
CA TYR A 44 -2.46 25.47 -11.43
C TYR A 44 -3.97 25.28 -11.23
N TYR A 45 -4.52 24.11 -11.56
CA TYR A 45 -5.95 23.78 -11.38
C TYR A 45 -6.39 23.79 -9.92
N ARG A 46 -5.46 23.66 -8.97
CA ARG A 46 -5.70 23.78 -7.53
C ARG A 46 -5.42 25.19 -6.98
N GLY A 47 -5.22 26.16 -7.86
CA GLY A 47 -5.08 27.58 -7.52
C GLY A 47 -3.67 28.01 -7.07
N CYS A 48 -2.64 27.20 -7.34
CA CYS A 48 -1.25 27.60 -7.15
C CYS A 48 -0.70 28.18 -8.45
N THR A 49 -0.56 29.50 -8.52
CA THR A 49 -0.04 30.21 -9.70
C THR A 49 1.49 30.18 -9.75
N LEU A 50 2.08 30.51 -10.90
CA LEU A 50 3.54 30.60 -11.02
C LEU A 50 4.15 31.59 -10.03
N ASP A 51 3.54 32.76 -9.85
CA ASP A 51 4.01 33.78 -8.89
C ASP A 51 4.03 33.27 -7.45
N ARG A 52 3.03 32.45 -7.07
CA ARG A 52 2.99 31.82 -5.74
C ARG A 52 4.09 30.79 -5.60
N MET A 53 4.34 29.98 -6.63
CA MET A 53 5.45 29.02 -6.62
C MET A 53 6.82 29.68 -6.60
N LYS A 54 7.01 30.79 -7.34
CA LYS A 54 8.23 31.61 -7.27
C LYS A 54 8.44 32.26 -5.91
N ALA A 55 7.36 32.52 -5.18
CA ALA A 55 7.37 33.04 -3.83
C ALA A 55 7.10 31.95 -2.77
N ARG A 56 7.25 30.66 -3.10
CA ARG A 56 6.78 29.54 -2.27
C ARG A 56 7.27 29.62 -0.82
N PHE A 57 8.55 29.94 -0.63
CA PHE A 57 9.17 30.07 0.69
C PHE A 57 9.38 31.52 1.13
N ARG A 58 8.81 32.50 0.42
CA ARG A 58 8.91 33.90 0.82
C ARG A 58 8.23 34.06 2.18
N GLN A 59 9.00 34.52 3.17
CA GLN A 59 8.57 34.65 4.58
C GLN A 59 8.39 33.31 5.32
N LEU A 60 8.87 32.20 4.78
CA LEU A 60 8.86 30.88 5.42
C LEU A 60 10.28 30.35 5.58
N PRO A 61 11.09 30.97 6.47
CA PRO A 61 12.52 30.64 6.60
C PRO A 61 12.75 29.18 7.00
N LEU A 62 11.86 28.59 7.80
CA LEU A 62 11.98 27.19 8.19
C LEU A 62 11.75 26.24 7.00
N HIS A 63 10.76 26.52 6.12
CA HIS A 63 10.55 25.72 4.91
C HIS A 63 11.75 25.80 3.96
N GLU A 64 12.29 27.00 3.74
CA GLU A 64 13.48 27.21 2.89
C GLU A 64 14.68 26.43 3.44
N ILE A 65 14.97 26.56 4.74
CA ILE A 65 16.05 25.84 5.41
C ILE A 65 15.83 24.32 5.33
N CYS A 66 14.62 23.81 5.59
CA CYS A 66 14.31 22.38 5.47
C CYS A 66 14.45 21.88 4.02
N PHE A 67 14.02 22.68 3.04
CA PHE A 67 14.15 22.36 1.62
C PHE A 67 15.63 22.26 1.23
N ASP A 68 16.43 23.23 1.62
CA ASP A 68 17.86 23.29 1.31
C ASP A 68 18.64 22.17 2.01
N TYR A 69 18.35 21.93 3.29
CA TYR A 69 18.96 20.86 4.09
C TYR A 69 18.70 19.48 3.47
N SER A 70 17.47 19.24 3.05
CA SER A 70 17.05 17.90 2.61
C SER A 70 17.41 17.60 1.17
N ASN A 71 17.74 18.61 0.36
CA ASN A 71 18.25 18.41 -0.99
C ASN A 71 19.79 18.44 -1.07
N GLN A 72 20.50 18.53 0.06
CA GLN A 72 21.97 18.53 0.14
C GLN A 72 22.67 19.60 -0.72
N HIS A 73 21.94 20.64 -1.15
CA HIS A 73 22.46 21.63 -2.11
C HIS A 73 23.20 22.80 -1.46
N THR A 74 23.33 22.82 -0.13
CA THR A 74 23.78 24.01 0.59
C THR A 74 24.61 23.67 1.84
N ASN A 75 25.27 24.69 2.38
CA ASN A 75 25.97 24.67 3.66
C ASN A 75 25.00 24.67 4.87
N VAL A 76 23.74 24.26 4.67
CA VAL A 76 22.73 24.30 5.74
C VAL A 76 22.99 23.17 6.75
N THR A 77 23.12 23.52 8.02
CA THR A 77 23.37 22.56 9.10
C THR A 77 22.13 22.34 9.97
N PHE A 78 22.12 21.22 10.69
CA PHE A 78 21.03 20.90 11.62
C PHE A 78 20.85 22.00 12.69
N GLU A 79 21.95 22.62 13.14
CA GLU A 79 21.94 23.70 14.12
C GLU A 79 21.22 24.96 13.60
N GLN A 80 21.24 25.22 12.28
CA GLN A 80 20.49 26.33 11.70
C GLN A 80 18.98 26.07 11.74
N VAL A 81 18.56 24.82 11.51
CA VAL A 81 17.17 24.41 11.70
C VAL A 81 16.75 24.63 13.16
N LEU A 82 17.56 24.16 14.10
CA LEU A 82 17.29 24.31 15.53
C LEU A 82 17.17 25.78 15.94
N LYS A 83 18.09 26.63 15.47
CA LYS A 83 18.05 28.06 15.74
C LYS A 83 16.77 28.71 15.20
N CYS A 84 16.36 28.36 13.98
CA CYS A 84 15.11 28.88 13.41
C CYS A 84 13.88 28.49 14.26
N LEU A 85 13.88 27.26 14.80
CA LEU A 85 12.82 26.77 15.69
C LEU A 85 12.85 27.40 17.09
N GLU A 86 14.03 27.76 17.59
CA GLU A 86 14.18 28.51 18.85
C GLU A 86 13.65 29.94 18.70
N ASP A 87 13.91 30.58 17.55
CA ASP A 87 13.43 31.93 17.25
C ASP A 87 11.90 31.95 17.02
N ASN A 88 11.34 30.90 16.40
CA ASN A 88 9.90 30.76 16.17
C ASN A 88 9.46 29.28 16.12
N ALA A 89 9.00 28.74 17.25
CA ALA A 89 8.54 27.36 17.33
C ALA A 89 7.25 27.11 16.52
N ASP A 90 6.39 28.12 16.37
CA ASP A 90 5.12 28.00 15.64
C ASP A 90 5.33 27.89 14.12
N ALA A 91 6.53 28.18 13.62
CA ALA A 91 6.88 27.99 12.20
C ALA A 91 6.67 26.55 11.71
N VAL A 92 6.67 25.55 12.60
CA VAL A 92 6.36 24.15 12.23
C VAL A 92 4.92 23.96 11.75
N LEU A 93 4.01 24.83 12.17
CA LEU A 93 2.59 24.80 11.83
C LEU A 93 2.29 25.58 10.53
N GLU A 94 3.24 26.39 10.06
CA GLU A 94 3.06 27.20 8.86
C GLU A 94 2.97 26.30 7.63
N LYS A 95 2.12 26.71 6.69
CA LYS A 95 1.92 26.03 5.41
C LYS A 95 2.36 26.94 4.28
N ASP A 96 3.05 26.35 3.30
CA ASP A 96 3.44 27.07 2.09
C ASP A 96 2.25 27.29 1.14
N CYS A 97 2.52 27.81 -0.06
CA CYS A 97 1.49 28.07 -1.06
C CYS A 97 0.79 26.82 -1.62
N ILE A 98 1.30 25.62 -1.33
CA ILE A 98 0.69 24.32 -1.69
C ILE A 98 0.23 23.54 -0.46
N GLY A 99 0.19 24.16 0.73
CA GLY A 99 -0.32 23.55 1.94
C GLY A 99 0.68 22.64 2.67
N MET A 100 1.94 22.58 2.23
CA MET A 100 2.96 21.74 2.87
C MET A 100 3.52 22.43 4.12
N THR A 101 3.61 21.68 5.22
CA THR A 101 4.37 22.08 6.42
C THR A 101 5.86 21.74 6.25
N PRO A 102 6.78 22.23 7.10
CA PRO A 102 8.18 21.83 7.04
C PRO A 102 8.38 20.30 7.15
N LEU A 103 7.50 19.62 7.89
CA LEU A 103 7.51 18.17 8.01
C LEU A 103 7.18 17.46 6.68
N HIS A 104 6.28 18.03 5.86
CA HIS A 104 6.04 17.54 4.50
C HIS A 104 7.26 17.75 3.60
N ILE A 105 7.95 18.90 3.72
CA ILE A 105 9.13 19.22 2.92
C ILE A 105 10.23 18.17 3.10
N ILE A 106 10.51 17.79 4.36
CA ILE A 106 11.55 16.79 4.64
C ILE A 106 11.08 15.37 4.30
N ALA A 107 9.80 15.06 4.43
CA ALA A 107 9.23 13.77 4.02
C ALA A 107 9.34 13.52 2.52
N CYS A 108 9.13 14.55 1.71
CA CYS A 108 9.23 14.48 0.26
C CYS A 108 10.69 14.60 -0.26
N SER A 109 11.68 14.59 0.62
CA SER A 109 13.09 14.70 0.23
C SER A 109 13.74 13.36 -0.07
N THR A 110 14.99 13.37 -0.53
CA THR A 110 15.83 12.17 -0.67
C THR A 110 16.78 11.95 0.52
N ASN A 111 16.82 12.90 1.46
CA ASN A 111 17.68 12.86 2.63
C ASN A 111 16.84 12.91 3.91
N HIS A 112 16.46 11.74 4.40
CA HIS A 112 15.59 11.60 5.55
C HIS A 112 16.37 11.57 6.87
N ASP A 113 16.90 12.71 7.33
CA ASP A 113 17.53 12.77 8.66
C ASP A 113 16.48 12.57 9.76
N VAL A 114 16.50 11.38 10.35
CA VAL A 114 15.59 10.95 11.43
C VAL A 114 15.57 11.93 12.60
N ARG A 115 16.70 12.57 12.93
CA ARG A 115 16.79 13.56 14.02
C ARG A 115 15.93 14.78 13.72
N LEU A 116 15.85 15.18 12.46
CA LEU A 116 15.02 16.30 12.03
C LEU A 116 13.53 15.95 12.08
N PHE A 117 13.15 14.75 11.65
CA PHE A 117 11.78 14.24 11.84
C PHE A 117 11.38 14.25 13.31
N GLN A 118 12.17 13.59 14.16
CA GLN A 118 11.91 13.52 15.60
C GLN A 118 11.79 14.92 16.21
N LYS A 119 12.67 15.85 15.83
CA LYS A 119 12.63 17.22 16.33
C LYS A 119 11.33 17.93 15.92
N LEU A 120 10.95 17.93 14.65
CA LEU A 120 9.73 18.59 14.19
C LEU A 120 8.46 17.96 14.81
N ILE A 121 8.39 16.62 14.84
CA ILE A 121 7.27 15.88 15.44
C ILE A 121 7.13 16.17 16.94
N SER A 122 8.26 16.28 17.65
CA SER A 122 8.27 16.60 19.09
C SER A 122 7.70 17.99 19.42
N ILE A 123 7.80 18.94 18.49
CA ILE A 123 7.24 20.29 18.64
C ILE A 123 5.73 20.25 18.36
N SER A 124 5.31 19.56 17.29
CA SER A 124 3.88 19.43 16.97
C SER A 124 3.54 18.17 16.17
N HIS A 125 2.91 17.20 16.85
CA HIS A 125 2.33 16.02 16.22
C HIS A 125 1.12 16.34 15.33
N LYS A 126 0.47 17.49 15.50
CA LYS A 126 -0.72 17.87 14.72
C LYS A 126 -0.41 17.97 13.22
N THR A 127 0.83 18.34 12.89
CA THR A 127 1.31 18.49 11.51
C THR A 127 1.34 17.17 10.73
N LEU A 128 1.28 16.02 11.43
CA LEU A 128 1.21 14.70 10.81
C LEU A 128 -0.13 14.44 10.10
N MET A 129 -1.20 15.07 10.58
CA MET A 129 -2.56 14.94 10.04
C MET A 129 -2.89 16.04 9.03
N ASP A 130 -2.00 17.03 8.89
CA ASP A 130 -2.17 18.07 7.88
C ASP A 130 -2.10 17.46 6.49
N SER A 131 -3.02 17.88 5.63
CA SER A 131 -2.95 17.62 4.20
C SER A 131 -2.54 18.87 3.44
N ASP A 132 -1.82 18.63 2.34
CA ASP A 132 -1.49 19.64 1.35
C ASP A 132 -2.67 19.87 0.37
N ILE A 133 -2.45 20.69 -0.68
CA ILE A 133 -3.49 20.93 -1.69
C ILE A 133 -3.89 19.67 -2.47
N PHE A 134 -3.08 18.61 -2.49
CA PHE A 134 -3.37 17.33 -3.13
C PHE A 134 -4.07 16.33 -2.21
N GLY A 135 -4.28 16.69 -0.94
CA GLY A 135 -4.85 15.78 0.06
C GLY A 135 -3.82 14.76 0.58
N ARG A 136 -2.52 15.04 0.43
CA ARG A 136 -1.44 14.17 0.89
C ARG A 136 -0.91 14.63 2.23
N THR A 137 -0.61 13.66 3.06
CA THR A 137 -0.06 13.82 4.40
C THR A 137 1.45 13.59 4.41
N VAL A 138 2.08 13.80 5.57
CA VAL A 138 3.49 13.46 5.78
C VAL A 138 3.76 11.97 5.53
N LEU A 139 2.85 11.09 5.97
CA LEU A 139 2.99 9.65 5.80
C LEU A 139 2.98 9.25 4.32
N ASP A 140 2.08 9.87 3.55
CA ASP A 140 2.00 9.67 2.10
C ASP A 140 3.33 10.02 1.43
N TYR A 141 3.94 11.15 1.79
CA TYR A 141 5.24 11.54 1.24
C TYR A 141 6.39 10.64 1.69
N ALA A 142 6.42 10.23 2.97
CA ALA A 142 7.43 9.30 3.45
C ALA A 142 7.39 7.96 2.71
N LEU A 143 6.18 7.45 2.43
CA LEU A 143 5.99 6.26 1.60
C LEU A 143 6.51 6.49 0.18
N LEU A 144 6.11 7.57 -0.49
CA LEU A 144 6.46 7.81 -1.89
C LEU A 144 7.94 8.14 -2.11
N SER A 145 8.60 8.70 -1.11
CA SER A 145 10.01 9.08 -1.16
C SER A 145 10.96 7.98 -0.69
N ASP A 146 10.47 6.76 -0.47
CA ASP A 146 11.29 5.62 -0.03
C ASP A 146 12.01 5.91 1.31
N ALA A 147 11.30 6.53 2.26
CA ALA A 147 11.87 6.89 3.55
C ALA A 147 12.34 5.64 4.32
N PRO A 148 13.43 5.73 5.10
CA PRO A 148 13.96 4.59 5.84
C PRO A 148 13.04 4.20 7.00
N GLU A 149 13.21 2.97 7.50
CA GLU A 149 12.39 2.38 8.58
C GLU A 149 12.31 3.29 9.82
N GLU A 150 13.42 3.92 10.21
CA GLU A 150 13.49 4.77 11.39
C GLU A 150 12.61 6.04 11.27
N VAL A 151 12.32 6.48 10.05
CA VAL A 151 11.32 7.55 9.83
C VAL A 151 9.92 7.00 10.03
N PHE A 152 9.61 5.80 9.54
CA PHE A 152 8.33 5.15 9.81
C PHE A 152 8.09 4.95 11.30
N ASP A 153 9.10 4.51 12.06
CA ASP A 153 9.04 4.42 13.52
C ASP A 153 8.59 5.74 14.15
N SER A 154 9.23 6.84 13.71
CA SER A 154 8.98 8.19 14.21
C SER A 154 7.58 8.72 13.84
N LEU A 155 7.05 8.33 12.68
CA LEU A 155 5.73 8.73 12.20
C LEU A 155 4.60 7.89 12.82
N PHE A 156 4.79 6.57 12.92
CA PHE A 156 3.75 5.65 13.40
C PHE A 156 3.49 5.74 14.89
N GLU A 157 4.50 6.00 15.74
CA GLU A 157 4.28 6.12 17.19
C GLU A 157 3.18 7.17 17.53
N PRO A 158 3.20 8.40 16.99
CA PRO A 158 2.09 9.34 17.15
C PRO A 158 0.74 8.84 16.60
N PHE A 159 0.70 8.23 15.41
CA PHE A 159 -0.55 7.71 14.83
C PHE A 159 -1.19 6.66 15.73
N VAL A 160 -0.39 5.76 16.29
CA VAL A 160 -0.86 4.73 17.23
C VAL A 160 -1.45 5.35 18.49
N LYS A 161 -0.82 6.41 19.03
CA LYS A 161 -1.35 7.15 20.18
C LYS A 161 -2.67 7.86 19.86
N MET A 162 -2.82 8.36 18.63
CA MET A 162 -4.05 9.00 18.16
C MET A 162 -5.15 7.99 17.82
N GLY A 163 -4.80 6.74 17.52
CA GLY A 163 -5.73 5.71 17.07
C GLY A 163 -6.26 5.95 15.65
N GLU A 164 -5.60 6.81 14.87
CA GLU A 164 -5.99 7.18 13.52
C GLU A 164 -4.77 7.13 12.61
N LEU A 165 -4.91 6.47 11.47
CA LEU A 165 -3.91 6.40 10.42
C LEU A 165 -4.43 7.20 9.21
N PRO A 166 -3.86 8.38 8.92
CA PRO A 166 -4.34 9.24 7.84
C PRO A 166 -3.78 8.76 6.50
N LEU A 167 -4.22 7.57 6.09
CA LEU A 167 -3.73 6.90 4.89
C LEU A 167 -4.65 7.15 3.69
N ASN A 168 -4.08 7.66 2.59
CA ASN A 168 -4.80 7.77 1.34
C ASN A 168 -4.68 6.47 0.53
N LEU A 169 -5.71 5.62 0.59
CA LEU A 169 -5.71 4.32 -0.10
C LEU A 169 -5.55 4.43 -1.62
N GLU A 170 -6.13 5.45 -2.25
CA GLU A 170 -5.97 5.66 -3.69
C GLU A 170 -4.51 6.00 -4.04
N LEU A 171 -3.81 6.71 -3.15
CA LEU A 171 -2.40 6.96 -3.31
C LEU A 171 -1.57 5.68 -3.19
N VAL A 172 -1.87 4.82 -2.20
CA VAL A 172 -1.21 3.51 -2.02
C VAL A 172 -1.39 2.66 -3.28
N TYR A 173 -2.59 2.63 -3.83
CA TYR A 173 -2.89 1.94 -5.07
C TYR A 173 -2.10 2.51 -6.24
N SER A 174 -2.12 3.83 -6.42
CA SER A 174 -1.33 4.50 -7.45
C SER A 174 0.17 4.25 -7.28
N ALA A 175 0.69 4.24 -6.06
CA ALA A 175 2.09 3.99 -5.77
C ALA A 175 2.50 2.58 -6.23
N ALA A 176 1.70 1.57 -5.88
CA ALA A 176 1.91 0.20 -6.30
C ALA A 176 1.85 0.03 -7.83
N GLU A 177 0.93 0.71 -8.54
CA GLU A 177 0.86 0.69 -10.01
C GLU A 177 2.14 1.22 -10.68
N HIS A 178 2.76 2.22 -10.04
CA HIS A 178 3.94 2.91 -10.56
C HIS A 178 5.24 2.31 -10.01
N ASN A 179 5.17 1.20 -9.28
CA ASN A 179 6.33 0.50 -8.69
C ASN A 179 7.14 1.37 -7.74
N VAL A 180 6.46 2.20 -6.96
CA VAL A 180 7.06 2.99 -5.89
C VAL A 180 6.31 2.78 -4.59
N PRO A 181 6.96 2.84 -3.43
CA PRO A 181 8.42 2.88 -3.24
C PRO A 181 9.13 1.55 -3.55
N ALA A 182 10.40 1.42 -3.14
CA ALA A 182 11.13 0.17 -3.20
C ALA A 182 10.48 -0.90 -2.29
N LEU A 183 10.83 -2.16 -2.54
CA LEU A 183 10.26 -3.30 -1.82
C LEU A 183 10.48 -3.22 -0.30
N GLN A 184 11.65 -2.80 0.13
CA GLN A 184 11.99 -2.67 1.55
C GLN A 184 11.02 -1.72 2.28
N THR A 185 10.68 -0.61 1.64
CA THR A 185 9.74 0.37 2.18
C THR A 185 8.31 -0.19 2.19
N TRP A 186 7.91 -0.95 1.16
CA TRP A 186 6.64 -1.67 1.17
C TRP A 186 6.54 -2.69 2.31
N GLU A 187 7.63 -3.42 2.58
CA GLU A 187 7.72 -4.37 3.69
C GLU A 187 7.48 -3.68 5.02
N VAL A 188 8.28 -2.65 5.32
CA VAL A 188 8.15 -1.83 6.53
C VAL A 188 6.74 -1.27 6.67
N PHE A 189 6.25 -0.56 5.64
CA PHE A 189 4.93 0.06 5.66
C PHE A 189 3.83 -0.97 5.93
N SER A 190 3.85 -2.11 5.23
CA SER A 190 2.84 -3.16 5.40
C SER A 190 2.84 -3.74 6.81
N ASP A 191 4.02 -3.99 7.39
CA ASP A 191 4.17 -4.57 8.71
C ASP A 191 3.67 -3.61 9.79
N TYR A 192 3.94 -2.31 9.63
CA TYR A 192 3.41 -1.26 10.49
C TYR A 192 1.88 -1.17 10.43
N VAL A 193 1.29 -1.12 9.23
CA VAL A 193 -0.17 -1.05 9.09
C VAL A 193 -0.84 -2.30 9.66
N GLU A 194 -0.35 -3.50 9.33
CA GLU A 194 -0.93 -4.77 9.80
C GLU A 194 -0.82 -4.92 11.33
N ARG A 195 0.30 -4.50 11.91
CA ARG A 195 0.56 -4.61 13.34
C ARG A 195 -0.25 -3.64 14.18
N PHE A 196 -0.32 -2.38 13.75
CA PHE A 196 -0.86 -1.30 14.57
C PHE A 196 -2.26 -0.85 14.16
N PHE A 197 -2.64 -1.08 12.90
CA PHE A 197 -3.92 -0.69 12.32
C PHE A 197 -4.60 -1.86 11.59
N PRO A 198 -4.80 -3.02 12.24
CA PRO A 198 -5.39 -4.19 11.59
C PRO A 198 -6.83 -3.93 11.08
N ALA A 199 -7.51 -2.93 11.62
CA ALA A 199 -8.86 -2.53 11.19
C ALA A 199 -8.89 -1.81 9.82
N HIS A 200 -7.76 -1.25 9.36
CA HIS A 200 -7.68 -0.62 8.04
C HIS A 200 -7.72 -1.65 6.90
N ASP A 201 -7.50 -2.94 7.19
CA ASP A 201 -7.60 -4.10 6.27
C ASP A 201 -7.25 -3.76 4.82
N LEU A 202 -5.99 -3.37 4.58
CA LEU A 202 -5.49 -3.10 3.22
C LEU A 202 -5.79 -4.29 2.33
N ASP A 203 -6.63 -4.10 1.31
CA ASP A 203 -7.02 -5.17 0.40
C ASP A 203 -5.85 -5.51 -0.55
N TRP A 204 -4.95 -6.36 -0.08
CA TRP A 204 -3.79 -6.82 -0.85
C TRP A 204 -4.21 -7.66 -2.04
N ASP A 205 -5.35 -8.37 -1.99
CA ASP A 205 -5.90 -9.11 -3.13
C ASP A 205 -6.34 -8.13 -4.23
N ASP A 206 -7.09 -7.08 -3.89
CA ASP A 206 -7.50 -6.05 -4.86
C ASP A 206 -6.30 -5.30 -5.43
N LEU A 207 -5.36 -4.89 -4.57
CA LEU A 207 -4.13 -4.21 -4.96
C LEU A 207 -3.31 -5.07 -5.93
N PHE A 208 -3.17 -6.37 -5.63
CA PHE A 208 -2.46 -7.28 -6.50
C PHE A 208 -3.17 -7.47 -7.85
N LEU A 209 -4.48 -7.74 -7.84
CA LEU A 209 -5.25 -8.11 -9.03
C LEU A 209 -5.55 -6.94 -9.97
N ARG A 210 -5.87 -5.75 -9.42
CA ARG A 210 -6.27 -4.59 -10.24
C ARG A 210 -5.11 -3.74 -10.69
N LYS A 211 -4.09 -3.59 -9.84
CA LYS A 211 -3.11 -2.50 -9.95
C LYS A 211 -1.70 -2.99 -10.25
N VAL A 212 -1.29 -4.08 -9.60
CA VAL A 212 0.01 -4.71 -9.80
C VAL A 212 0.02 -5.63 -11.03
N HIS A 213 -1.05 -6.40 -11.23
CA HIS A 213 -1.15 -7.38 -12.32
C HIS A 213 -1.15 -6.81 -13.75
N PRO A 214 -1.54 -5.56 -14.07
CA PRO A 214 -1.52 -5.07 -15.47
C PRO A 214 -0.20 -4.44 -15.94
N ASN A 215 0.69 -3.99 -15.04
CA ASN A 215 1.78 -3.05 -15.37
C ASN A 215 3.21 -3.58 -15.09
N CYS A 216 3.75 -4.48 -15.95
CA CYS A 216 4.95 -5.31 -15.67
C CYS A 216 6.30 -4.61 -15.56
N LYS A 217 6.36 -3.30 -15.34
CA LYS A 217 7.67 -2.70 -15.06
C LYS A 217 8.17 -3.02 -13.65
N MET A 218 7.35 -3.67 -12.82
CA MET A 218 7.74 -4.05 -11.47
C MET A 218 8.84 -5.12 -11.44
N PRO A 219 9.86 -4.98 -10.58
CA PRO A 219 10.81 -6.05 -10.31
C PRO A 219 10.09 -7.34 -9.86
N ILE A 220 10.54 -8.49 -10.37
CA ILE A 220 9.93 -9.80 -10.06
C ILE A 220 9.89 -10.11 -8.56
N ILE A 221 10.88 -9.63 -7.79
CA ILE A 221 10.92 -9.80 -6.33
C ILE A 221 9.74 -9.09 -5.65
N THR A 222 9.45 -7.85 -6.06
CA THR A 222 8.34 -7.04 -5.54
C THR A 222 7.01 -7.65 -5.97
N TYR A 223 6.93 -8.17 -7.21
CA TYR A 223 5.76 -8.88 -7.70
C TYR A 223 5.40 -10.11 -6.87
N ARG A 224 6.41 -10.95 -6.61
CA ARG A 224 6.24 -12.13 -5.75
C ARG A 224 5.84 -11.73 -4.34
N TRP A 225 6.39 -10.65 -3.80
CA TRP A 225 6.03 -10.16 -2.48
C TRP A 225 4.55 -9.75 -2.40
N PHE A 226 4.04 -8.94 -3.34
CA PHE A 226 2.63 -8.58 -3.38
C PHE A 226 1.73 -9.82 -3.54
N ALA A 227 2.11 -10.77 -4.40
CA ALA A 227 1.39 -12.03 -4.54
C ALA A 227 1.31 -12.80 -3.21
N ARG A 228 2.41 -12.86 -2.44
CA ARG A 228 2.42 -13.50 -1.12
C ARG A 228 1.52 -12.75 -0.14
N LYS A 229 1.57 -11.42 -0.06
CA LYS A 229 0.69 -10.63 0.82
C LYS A 229 -0.79 -10.87 0.48
N ALA A 230 -1.15 -10.80 -0.79
CA ALA A 230 -2.51 -11.06 -1.29
C ALA A 230 -3.00 -12.47 -0.92
N THR A 231 -2.21 -13.50 -1.27
CA THR A 231 -2.59 -14.89 -1.00
C THR A 231 -2.69 -15.20 0.48
N ASN A 232 -1.75 -14.69 1.29
CA ASN A 232 -1.73 -14.90 2.73
C ASN A 232 -2.93 -14.23 3.43
N GLN A 233 -3.24 -12.98 3.07
CA GLN A 233 -4.43 -12.27 3.58
C GLN A 233 -5.71 -13.03 3.24
N ARG A 234 -5.87 -13.48 2.00
CA ARG A 234 -7.05 -14.24 1.57
C ARG A 234 -7.17 -15.58 2.32
N MET A 235 -6.07 -16.29 2.53
CA MET A 235 -6.06 -17.52 3.32
C MET A 235 -6.46 -17.29 4.78
N ILE A 236 -6.03 -16.18 5.40
CA ILE A 236 -6.42 -15.78 6.76
C ILE A 236 -7.92 -15.47 6.80
N LYS A 237 -8.44 -14.64 5.88
CA LYS A 237 -9.87 -14.27 5.81
C LYS A 237 -10.77 -15.50 5.68
N MET A 238 -10.30 -16.52 4.98
CA MET A 238 -11.04 -17.77 4.76
C MET A 238 -10.78 -18.86 5.80
N ALA A 239 -9.97 -18.59 6.83
CA ALA A 239 -9.53 -19.58 7.83
C ALA A 239 -8.89 -20.85 7.20
N THR A 240 -8.29 -20.74 6.02
CA THR A 240 -7.64 -21.85 5.30
C THR A 240 -6.14 -21.92 5.54
N LEU A 241 -5.56 -20.93 6.25
CA LEU A 241 -4.13 -20.81 6.46
C LEU A 241 -3.56 -21.98 7.28
N THR A 242 -2.73 -22.79 6.63
CA THR A 242 -1.88 -23.81 7.27
C THR A 242 -0.46 -23.69 6.73
N LEU A 243 0.53 -24.10 7.52
CA LEU A 243 1.94 -24.06 7.10
C LEU A 243 2.17 -24.83 5.79
N THR A 244 1.51 -25.98 5.61
CA THR A 244 1.61 -26.79 4.39
C THR A 244 1.01 -26.08 3.17
N ARG A 245 -0.19 -25.49 3.30
CA ARG A 245 -0.84 -24.76 2.21
C ARG A 245 -0.04 -23.51 1.85
N GLN A 246 0.43 -22.75 2.85
CA GLN A 246 1.24 -21.55 2.66
C GLN A 246 2.57 -21.87 1.97
N SER A 247 3.27 -22.92 2.42
CA SER A 247 4.51 -23.38 1.79
C SER A 247 4.28 -23.77 0.32
N LYS A 248 3.16 -24.43 0.00
CA LYS A 248 2.84 -24.79 -1.38
C LYS A 248 2.57 -23.58 -2.26
N ILE A 249 1.85 -22.58 -1.76
CA ILE A 249 1.60 -21.33 -2.48
C ILE A 249 2.91 -20.57 -2.71
N ASN A 250 3.77 -20.48 -1.69
CA ASN A 250 5.08 -19.83 -1.80
C ASN A 250 5.96 -20.51 -2.86
N GLU A 251 6.00 -21.84 -2.91
CA GLU A 251 6.70 -22.61 -3.95
C GLU A 251 6.21 -22.24 -5.36
N MET A 252 4.89 -22.09 -5.54
CA MET A 252 4.30 -21.70 -6.83
C MET A 252 4.66 -20.25 -7.20
N ILE A 253 4.59 -19.32 -6.23
CA ILE A 253 4.96 -17.91 -6.42
C ILE A 253 6.46 -17.77 -6.74
N ASP A 254 7.31 -18.58 -6.12
CA ASP A 254 8.75 -18.64 -6.41
C ASP A 254 9.06 -19.08 -7.85
N GLY A 255 8.12 -19.77 -8.49
CA GLY A 255 8.18 -20.12 -9.91
C GLY A 255 7.81 -18.99 -10.87
N PHE A 256 7.29 -17.84 -10.37
CA PHE A 256 6.88 -16.73 -11.23
C PHE A 256 8.08 -16.14 -11.98
N GLN A 257 7.88 -15.73 -13.23
CA GLN A 257 8.94 -15.20 -14.09
C GLN A 257 8.60 -13.76 -14.46
N SER A 258 9.62 -12.94 -14.75
CA SER A 258 9.45 -11.51 -15.09
C SER A 258 8.76 -11.25 -16.45
N CYS A 259 8.18 -12.27 -17.08
CA CYS A 259 7.66 -12.19 -18.43
C CYS A 259 6.19 -11.73 -18.43
N VAL A 260 5.96 -10.49 -18.88
CA VAL A 260 4.65 -9.80 -18.89
C VAL A 260 3.50 -10.65 -19.42
N TRP A 261 3.75 -11.42 -20.48
CA TRP A 261 2.70 -12.16 -21.18
C TRP A 261 2.32 -13.47 -20.49
N LEU A 262 3.14 -13.96 -19.55
CA LEU A 262 2.93 -15.24 -18.87
C LEU A 262 2.12 -15.11 -17.58
N TRP A 263 1.71 -13.90 -17.19
CA TRP A 263 1.10 -13.68 -15.88
C TRP A 263 -0.19 -14.45 -15.64
N LYS A 264 -1.13 -14.45 -16.59
CA LYS A 264 -2.35 -15.26 -16.48
C LYS A 264 -2.04 -16.75 -16.32
N LEU A 265 -0.95 -17.23 -16.93
CA LEU A 265 -0.51 -18.61 -16.85
C LEU A 265 0.19 -18.92 -15.51
N GLN A 266 0.70 -17.92 -14.80
CA GLN A 266 1.41 -18.08 -13.52
C GLN A 266 0.50 -17.83 -12.31
N VAL A 267 -0.26 -16.73 -12.31
CA VAL A 267 -1.16 -16.34 -11.22
C VAL A 267 -2.41 -17.22 -11.18
N GLY A 268 -2.99 -17.54 -12.34
CA GLY A 268 -4.22 -18.31 -12.46
C GLY A 268 -4.18 -19.62 -11.65
N PRO A 269 -3.16 -20.48 -11.84
CA PRO A 269 -3.03 -21.72 -11.06
C PRO A 269 -2.96 -21.52 -9.54
N VAL A 270 -2.34 -20.45 -9.06
CA VAL A 270 -2.24 -20.14 -7.61
C VAL A 270 -3.63 -19.79 -7.06
N TRP A 271 -4.36 -18.90 -7.73
CA TRP A 271 -5.70 -18.49 -7.28
C TRP A 271 -6.73 -19.61 -7.42
N GLU A 272 -6.67 -20.42 -8.48
CA GLU A 272 -7.55 -21.59 -8.62
C GLU A 272 -7.30 -22.64 -7.52
N LEU A 273 -6.04 -22.85 -7.14
CA LEU A 273 -5.71 -23.74 -6.02
C LEU A 273 -6.29 -23.21 -4.70
N MET A 274 -6.17 -21.91 -4.44
CA MET A 274 -6.76 -21.30 -3.24
C MET A 274 -8.28 -21.41 -3.24
N LYS A 275 -8.94 -21.09 -4.36
CA LYS A 275 -10.39 -21.23 -4.53
C LYS A 275 -10.85 -22.66 -4.30
N ARG A 276 -10.06 -23.66 -4.71
CA ARG A 276 -10.33 -25.07 -4.42
C ARG A 276 -10.28 -25.36 -2.91
N TRP A 277 -9.31 -24.82 -2.18
CA TRP A 277 -9.25 -24.98 -0.71
C TRP A 277 -10.39 -24.25 0.00
N GLU A 278 -10.76 -23.05 -0.46
CA GLU A 278 -11.92 -22.33 0.05
C GLU A 278 -13.21 -23.14 -0.09
N LEU A 279 -13.41 -23.74 -1.27
CA LEU A 279 -14.59 -24.56 -1.54
C LEU A 279 -14.58 -25.85 -0.71
N GLN A 280 -13.41 -26.43 -0.45
CA GLN A 280 -13.27 -27.58 0.47
C GLN A 280 -13.70 -27.20 1.90
N GLU A 281 -13.20 -26.10 2.46
CA GLU A 281 -13.59 -25.67 3.82
C GLU A 281 -15.08 -25.31 3.90
N ALA A 282 -15.61 -24.61 2.89
CA ALA A 282 -17.03 -24.28 2.82
C ALA A 282 -17.91 -25.53 2.78
N THR A 283 -17.47 -26.57 2.05
CA THR A 283 -18.16 -27.86 1.99
C THR A 283 -18.19 -28.55 3.35
N ILE A 284 -17.05 -28.56 4.07
CA ILE A 284 -16.95 -29.15 5.42
C ILE A 284 -17.87 -28.40 6.40
N LEU A 285 -17.87 -27.07 6.38
CA LEU A 285 -18.73 -26.25 7.25
C LEU A 285 -20.21 -26.48 6.96
N LEU A 286 -20.59 -26.57 5.68
CA LEU A 286 -21.96 -26.87 5.26
C LEU A 286 -22.38 -28.27 5.75
N GLU A 287 -21.50 -29.26 5.60
CA GLU A 287 -21.74 -30.60 6.10
C GLU A 287 -21.99 -30.56 7.62
N LEU A 288 -21.09 -29.95 8.40
CA LEU A 288 -21.22 -29.82 9.85
C LEU A 288 -22.49 -29.07 10.29
N ALA A 289 -22.89 -28.04 9.56
CA ALA A 289 -24.13 -27.31 9.83
C ALA A 289 -25.36 -28.20 9.62
N LEU A 290 -25.38 -28.98 8.53
CA LEU A 290 -26.46 -29.93 8.25
C LEU A 290 -26.52 -31.04 9.30
N TRP A 291 -25.37 -31.53 9.76
CA TRP A 291 -25.29 -32.44 10.90
C TRP A 291 -25.92 -31.85 12.16
N LYS A 292 -25.61 -30.60 12.49
CA LYS A 292 -26.15 -29.91 13.67
C LYS A 292 -27.67 -29.73 13.57
N CYS A 293 -28.17 -29.21 12.45
CA CYS A 293 -29.62 -29.04 12.22
C CYS A 293 -30.38 -30.36 12.42
N ARG A 294 -29.83 -31.45 11.87
CA ARG A 294 -30.43 -32.77 12.03
C ARG A 294 -30.45 -33.27 13.48
N LEU A 295 -29.39 -32.98 14.23
CA LEU A 295 -29.34 -33.34 15.65
C LEU A 295 -30.36 -32.54 16.47
N ASP A 296 -30.53 -31.25 16.17
CA ASP A 296 -31.50 -30.38 16.84
C ASP A 296 -32.94 -30.84 16.56
N ASP A 297 -33.27 -31.23 15.32
CA ASP A 297 -34.56 -31.82 14.97
C ASP A 297 -34.83 -33.16 15.68
N SER A 298 -33.77 -33.94 15.92
CA SER A 298 -33.88 -35.25 16.59
C SER A 298 -34.05 -35.17 18.12
N SER A 299 -33.90 -33.98 18.71
CA SER A 299 -34.03 -33.76 20.16
C SER A 299 -35.46 -33.92 20.71
N ALA A 300 -36.46 -34.10 19.83
CA ALA A 300 -37.87 -34.30 20.20
C ALA A 300 -38.21 -35.71 20.75
N GLY A 301 -37.26 -36.62 20.86
CA GLY A 301 -37.42 -37.86 21.63
C GLY A 301 -36.93 -39.12 20.91
N SER A 302 -36.25 -39.97 21.69
CA SER A 302 -35.71 -41.29 21.33
C SER A 302 -34.28 -41.32 20.73
N ASN A 303 -33.63 -42.47 20.89
CA ASN A 303 -32.21 -42.82 20.70
C ASN A 303 -31.64 -42.63 19.26
N ASN A 304 -32.02 -41.58 18.54
CA ASN A 304 -31.75 -41.38 17.11
C ASN A 304 -30.34 -40.85 16.76
N ARG A 305 -29.43 -40.69 17.72
CA ARG A 305 -28.04 -40.26 17.43
C ARG A 305 -27.31 -41.18 16.44
N VAL A 306 -27.59 -42.48 16.48
CA VAL A 306 -26.96 -43.46 15.57
C VAL A 306 -27.59 -43.42 14.18
N ALA A 307 -28.92 -43.24 14.08
CA ALA A 307 -29.60 -43.10 12.80
C ALA A 307 -29.24 -41.79 12.07
N ALA A 308 -29.05 -40.71 12.83
CA ALA A 308 -28.53 -39.44 12.30
C ALA A 308 -27.13 -39.59 11.70
N ARG A 309 -26.28 -40.49 12.22
CA ARG A 309 -24.94 -40.78 11.65
C ARG A 309 -24.95 -41.53 10.33
N ILE A 310 -25.99 -42.31 10.05
CA ILE A 310 -26.02 -43.23 8.90
C ILE A 310 -26.71 -42.60 7.68
N SER A 311 -27.54 -41.56 7.89
CA SER A 311 -28.42 -41.03 6.83
C SER A 311 -28.16 -39.55 6.50
N CYS A 312 -27.14 -38.95 7.11
CA CYS A 312 -26.76 -37.53 7.02
C CYS A 312 -26.04 -37.18 5.73
N GLY A 313 -26.66 -37.43 4.59
CA GLY A 313 -26.39 -36.68 3.37
C GLY A 313 -24.96 -36.65 2.82
N ALA A 314 -23.99 -37.37 3.37
CA ALA A 314 -22.66 -37.48 2.78
C ALA A 314 -22.80 -37.98 1.34
N ASP A 315 -23.64 -38.99 1.09
CA ASP A 315 -23.93 -39.47 -0.26
C ASP A 315 -24.63 -38.44 -1.17
N PHE A 316 -25.33 -37.45 -0.60
CA PHE A 316 -26.06 -36.42 -1.38
C PHE A 316 -25.20 -35.16 -1.61
N ILE A 317 -24.57 -34.64 -0.56
CA ILE A 317 -23.64 -33.51 -0.61
C ILE A 317 -22.41 -33.88 -1.42
N ILE A 318 -21.82 -35.07 -1.21
CA ILE A 318 -20.66 -35.49 -2.01
C ILE A 318 -21.06 -35.57 -3.48
N ASN A 319 -22.20 -36.16 -3.85
CA ASN A 319 -22.57 -36.24 -5.26
C ASN A 319 -22.82 -34.86 -5.91
N GLU A 320 -23.55 -33.96 -5.27
CA GLU A 320 -23.86 -32.64 -5.84
C GLU A 320 -22.66 -31.68 -5.80
N VAL A 321 -21.88 -31.68 -4.70
CA VAL A 321 -20.69 -30.85 -4.57
C VAL A 321 -19.55 -31.37 -5.46
N VAL A 322 -19.38 -32.69 -5.59
CA VAL A 322 -18.39 -33.28 -6.51
C VAL A 322 -18.75 -32.98 -7.96
N GLN A 323 -20.04 -33.00 -8.35
CA GLN A 323 -20.44 -32.58 -9.68
C GLN A 323 -20.15 -31.10 -9.94
N TYR A 324 -20.44 -30.22 -8.97
CA TYR A 324 -20.14 -28.79 -9.07
C TYR A 324 -18.62 -28.52 -9.18
N LEU A 325 -17.81 -29.24 -8.39
CA LEU A 325 -16.35 -29.21 -8.44
C LEU A 325 -15.79 -29.76 -9.76
N SER A 326 -16.43 -30.76 -10.34
CA SER A 326 -16.00 -31.41 -11.60
C SER A 326 -16.35 -30.59 -12.84
N PHE A 327 -17.30 -29.65 -12.74
CA PHE A 327 -17.74 -28.83 -13.87
C PHE A 327 -16.79 -27.68 -14.22
N SER A 328 -15.77 -27.42 -13.40
CA SER A 328 -14.92 -26.22 -13.50
C SER A 328 -13.59 -26.42 -14.25
N GLU A 329 -13.26 -27.62 -14.72
CA GLU A 329 -12.08 -27.84 -15.58
C GLU A 329 -12.45 -28.37 -16.97
N PRO A 330 -12.14 -27.64 -18.06
CA PRO A 330 -11.88 -28.29 -19.33
C PRO A 330 -10.49 -28.94 -19.23
N THR A 331 -10.43 -30.28 -19.19
CA THR A 331 -9.31 -31.15 -19.60
C THR A 331 -8.35 -31.80 -18.60
N THR A 332 -8.66 -31.95 -17.29
CA THR A 332 -7.90 -32.90 -16.44
C THR A 332 -8.77 -34.02 -15.88
N THR A 333 -8.57 -35.23 -16.40
CA THR A 333 -9.25 -36.46 -15.96
C THR A 333 -8.78 -36.87 -14.57
N ILE A 334 -9.54 -36.51 -13.53
CA ILE A 334 -9.33 -37.01 -12.16
C ILE A 334 -9.99 -38.39 -12.05
N LYS A 335 -9.19 -39.45 -11.83
CA LYS A 335 -9.70 -40.77 -11.45
C LYS A 335 -9.98 -40.79 -9.95
N ILE A 336 -11.25 -40.77 -9.57
CA ILE A 336 -11.68 -41.00 -8.19
C ILE A 336 -11.68 -42.52 -7.94
N ILE A 337 -10.98 -42.95 -6.90
CA ILE A 337 -11.03 -44.32 -6.39
C ILE A 337 -12.33 -44.45 -5.59
N GLN A 338 -13.23 -45.33 -6.03
CA GLN A 338 -14.39 -45.76 -5.26
C GLN A 338 -13.88 -46.55 -4.04
N ILE A 339 -14.29 -46.16 -2.83
CA ILE A 339 -14.06 -46.89 -1.58
C ILE A 339 -15.17 -47.93 -1.41
#